data_AF-A0A939VU27-F1
#
_entry.id   AF-A0A939VU27-F1
#
_cell.length_a   1.000
_cell.length_b   1.000
_cell.length_c   1.000
_cell.angle_alpha   90.00
_cell.angle_beta   90.00
_cell.angle_gamma   90.00
#
_symmetry.space_group_name_H-M   'P 1'
#
loop_
_entity.id
_entity.type
_entity.pdbx_description
1 polymer ?
#
loop_
_entity_poly.entity_id
_entity_poly.type
_entity_poly.pdbx_seq_one_letter_code
_entity_poly.pdbx_strand_id
1 'polypeptide(L)'
;MEQGQEIFKTDNNIAISIPGIDTSVGIKQCGNLEMYMDFLRDVCGIIDKRCDETEAFLSAGDVKNFTTSVHTLKTTCRMIGHTELSDKFLELEQIGKEGALDRVATLAPDVIARFRSLKGMLEPYVIAEPEEKVSFSGEAVAALLTEIEASTADFDINRAEAAIKKLLTYECGKELSEQFNKLAELVNNLDYDEAAQFAASLNESL
;
A
#
# COMPACT_ATOMS: atom_id res chain seq x y z
N MET A 1 10.87 -42.27 -21.31
CA MET A 1 10.13 -42.08 -20.05
C MET A 1 11.21 -41.82 -19.01
N GLU A 2 11.42 -40.65 -18.41
CA GLU A 2 10.66 -39.39 -18.21
C GLU A 2 11.53 -38.21 -18.74
N GLN A 3 11.02 -37.29 -19.57
CA GLN A 3 10.26 -36.07 -19.16
C GLN A 3 11.03 -35.32 -18.06
N GLY A 4 11.82 -34.29 -18.36
CA GLY A 4 11.42 -33.05 -19.01
C GLY A 4 11.57 -31.95 -17.96
N GLN A 5 12.77 -31.38 -17.81
CA GLN A 5 12.96 -30.17 -17.01
C GLN A 5 12.27 -29.02 -17.75
N GLU A 6 11.06 -28.67 -17.33
CA GLU A 6 10.44 -27.39 -17.69
C GLU A 6 11.26 -26.27 -17.06
N ILE A 7 12.11 -25.68 -17.89
CA ILE A 7 12.79 -24.43 -17.59
C ILE A 7 11.73 -23.34 -17.78
N PHE A 8 11.05 -22.94 -16.69
CA PHE A 8 10.30 -21.69 -16.68
C PHE A 8 11.31 -20.54 -16.76
N LYS A 9 11.60 -20.12 -17.99
CA LYS A 9 12.21 -18.82 -18.26
C LYS A 9 11.07 -17.81 -18.38
N THR A 10 10.94 -16.95 -17.39
CA THR A 10 10.23 -15.68 -17.56
C THR A 10 11.29 -14.59 -17.76
N ASP A 11 11.26 -14.01 -18.95
CA ASP A 11 12.10 -12.90 -19.38
C ASP A 11 11.75 -11.62 -18.60
N ASN A 12 12.30 -11.46 -17.38
CA ASN A 12 12.72 -10.18 -16.80
C ASN A 12 13.35 -10.41 -15.42
N ASN A 13 14.62 -10.85 -15.38
CA ASN A 13 15.33 -11.03 -14.12
C ASN A 13 15.85 -9.68 -13.60
N ILE A 14 14.94 -8.81 -13.15
CA ILE A 14 15.32 -7.69 -12.28
C ILE A 14 15.71 -8.32 -10.95
N ALA A 15 17.01 -8.46 -10.72
CA ALA A 15 17.53 -8.92 -9.43
C ALA A 15 17.32 -7.82 -8.39
N ILE A 16 16.13 -7.78 -7.78
CA ILE A 16 15.84 -6.88 -6.66
C ILE A 16 16.57 -7.45 -5.44
N SER A 17 17.60 -6.74 -5.02
CA SER A 17 18.37 -7.05 -3.82
C SER A 17 18.26 -5.88 -2.87
N ILE A 18 17.45 -6.04 -1.82
CA ILE A 18 17.28 -5.05 -0.76
C ILE A 18 17.95 -5.63 0.50
N PRO A 19 18.90 -4.91 1.13
CA PRO A 19 19.58 -5.41 2.33
C PRO A 19 18.60 -5.82 3.43
N GLY A 20 18.81 -7.00 4.01
CA GLY A 20 17.95 -7.53 5.08
C GLY A 20 16.59 -8.09 4.64
N ILE A 21 16.27 -8.01 3.35
CA ILE A 21 15.02 -8.50 2.78
C ILE A 21 15.28 -9.66 1.83
N ASP A 22 14.67 -10.81 2.12
CA ASP A 22 14.64 -11.93 1.19
C ASP A 22 13.48 -11.74 0.18
N THR A 23 13.80 -11.14 -0.95
CA THR A 23 12.83 -10.86 -2.02
C THR A 23 12.23 -12.13 -2.61
N SER A 24 12.94 -13.27 -2.57
CA SER A 24 12.41 -14.54 -3.04
C SER A 24 11.27 -15.05 -2.16
N VAL A 25 11.42 -14.89 -0.84
CA VAL A 25 10.35 -15.18 0.12
C VAL A 25 9.19 -14.21 -0.09
N GLY A 26 9.46 -12.92 -0.24
CA GLY A 26 8.41 -11.92 -0.44
C GLY A 26 7.58 -12.13 -1.70
N ILE A 27 8.24 -12.40 -2.83
CA ILE A 27 7.58 -12.75 -4.11
C ILE A 27 6.70 -13.99 -3.93
N LYS A 28 7.20 -15.03 -3.24
CA LYS A 28 6.42 -16.24 -2.97
C LYS A 28 5.19 -15.96 -2.10
N GLN A 29 5.28 -15.05 -1.13
CA GLN A 29 4.12 -14.66 -0.29
C GLN A 29 3.07 -13.87 -1.09
N CYS A 30 3.52 -13.00 -2.00
CA CYS A 30 2.62 -12.18 -2.82
C CYS A 30 2.10 -12.90 -4.08
N GLY A 31 2.74 -14.03 -4.46
CA GLY A 31 2.35 -14.89 -5.57
C GLY A 31 3.20 -14.68 -6.82
N ASN A 32 3.49 -13.43 -7.20
CA ASN A 32 4.36 -13.10 -8.33
C ASN A 32 5.11 -11.78 -8.12
N LEU A 33 6.03 -11.45 -9.04
CA LEU A 33 6.88 -10.26 -8.95
C LEU A 33 6.08 -8.95 -9.04
N GLU A 34 5.08 -8.88 -9.91
CA GLU A 34 4.26 -7.67 -10.11
C GLU A 34 3.49 -7.32 -8.83
N MET A 35 2.77 -8.29 -8.27
CA MET A 35 2.06 -8.14 -6.99
C MET A 35 3.02 -7.81 -5.84
N TYR A 36 4.23 -8.34 -5.85
CA TYR A 36 5.24 -8.01 -4.86
C TYR A 36 5.70 -6.55 -4.97
N MET A 37 5.90 -6.05 -6.18
CA MET A 37 6.29 -4.65 -6.43
C MET A 37 5.19 -3.67 -6.03
N ASP A 38 3.94 -3.98 -6.34
CA ASP A 38 2.78 -3.21 -5.88
C ASP A 38 2.71 -3.20 -4.36
N PHE A 39 2.88 -4.37 -3.72
CA PHE A 39 2.91 -4.46 -2.27
C PHE A 39 4.05 -3.66 -1.64
N LEU A 40 5.26 -3.69 -2.20
CA LEU A 40 6.37 -2.86 -1.73
C LEU A 40 6.05 -1.37 -1.84
N ARG A 41 5.38 -0.94 -2.91
CA ARG A 41 4.95 0.44 -3.13
C ARG A 41 3.92 0.87 -2.08
N ASP A 42 2.90 0.05 -1.85
CA ASP A 42 1.88 0.29 -0.83
C ASP A 42 2.50 0.41 0.56
N VAL A 43 3.38 -0.54 0.92
CA VAL A 43 4.12 -0.51 2.18
C VAL A 43 4.91 0.78 2.31
N CYS A 44 5.68 1.16 1.28
CA CYS A 44 6.47 2.39 1.29
C CYS A 44 5.60 3.64 1.53
N GLY A 45 4.42 3.69 0.91
CA GLY A 45 3.46 4.78 1.06
C GLY A 45 2.81 4.89 2.45
N ILE A 46 2.69 3.78 3.18
CA ILE A 46 2.01 3.76 4.50
C ILE A 46 2.96 3.68 5.69
N ILE A 47 4.27 3.48 5.50
CA ILE A 47 5.24 3.27 6.60
C ILE A 47 5.12 4.36 7.67
N ASP A 48 5.17 5.64 7.28
CA ASP A 48 5.17 6.75 8.25
C ASP A 48 3.87 6.77 9.06
N LYS A 49 2.72 6.73 8.36
CA LYS A 49 1.39 6.70 8.98
C LYS A 49 1.26 5.55 9.99
N ARG A 50 1.75 4.35 9.64
CA ARG A 50 1.68 3.18 10.52
C ARG A 50 2.61 3.28 11.73
N CYS A 51 3.79 3.86 11.57
CA CYS A 51 4.69 4.11 12.69
C CYS A 51 4.08 5.11 13.66
N ASP A 52 3.58 6.24 13.14
CA ASP A 52 2.98 7.31 13.94
C ASP A 52 1.74 6.81 14.70
N GLU A 53 0.87 6.03 14.04
CA GLU A 53 -0.29 5.37 14.66
C GLU A 53 0.14 4.44 15.81
N THR A 54 1.18 3.63 15.59
CA THR A 54 1.69 2.68 16.60
C THR A 54 2.30 3.41 17.80
N GLU A 55 3.08 4.46 17.56
CA GLU A 55 3.69 5.31 18.61
C GLU A 55 2.64 6.08 19.40
N ALA A 56 1.55 6.51 18.75
CA ALA A 56 0.42 7.16 19.41
C ALA A 56 -0.28 6.21 20.40
N PHE A 57 -0.55 4.97 20.01
CA PHE A 57 -1.11 3.97 20.93
C PHE A 57 -0.20 3.71 22.13
N LEU A 58 1.11 3.61 21.89
CA LEU A 58 2.09 3.42 22.98
C LEU A 58 2.08 4.62 23.94
N SER A 59 2.10 5.84 23.41
CA SER A 59 2.11 7.07 24.20
C SER A 59 0.83 7.27 25.01
N ALA A 60 -0.31 6.79 24.49
CA ALA A 60 -1.60 6.80 25.19
C ALA A 60 -1.74 5.67 26.23
N GLY A 61 -0.77 4.74 26.31
CA GLY A 61 -0.85 3.55 27.16
C GLY A 61 -1.87 2.51 26.68
N ASP A 62 -2.34 2.61 25.43
CA ASP A 62 -3.30 1.69 24.82
C ASP A 62 -2.59 0.44 24.30
N VAL A 63 -2.23 -0.45 25.22
CA VAL A 63 -1.51 -1.70 24.92
C VAL A 63 -2.25 -2.59 23.94
N LYS A 64 -3.59 -2.57 23.99
CA LYS A 64 -4.41 -3.46 23.16
C LYS A 64 -4.31 -3.03 21.68
N ASN A 65 -4.53 -1.75 21.40
CA ASN A 65 -4.42 -1.24 20.04
C ASN A 65 -2.97 -1.21 19.56
N PHE A 66 -2.01 -0.91 20.45
CA PHE A 66 -0.58 -1.05 20.17
C PHE A 66 -0.23 -2.48 19.71
N THR A 67 -0.64 -3.50 20.46
CA THR A 67 -0.36 -4.91 20.16
C THR A 67 -0.99 -5.34 18.83
N THR A 68 -2.17 -4.80 18.52
CA THR A 68 -2.85 -5.04 17.25
C THR A 68 -2.08 -4.40 16.09
N SER A 69 -1.63 -3.15 16.25
CA SER A 69 -0.80 -2.47 15.25
C SER A 69 0.54 -3.20 15.03
N VAL A 70 1.21 -3.61 16.10
CA VAL A 70 2.43 -4.43 16.05
C VAL A 70 2.22 -5.74 15.31
N HIS A 71 1.07 -6.41 15.48
CA HIS A 71 0.73 -7.62 14.72
C HIS A 71 0.65 -7.33 13.21
N THR A 72 0.05 -6.22 12.82
CA THR A 72 0.00 -5.78 11.42
C THR A 72 1.41 -5.53 10.88
N LEU A 73 2.24 -4.77 11.60
CA LEU A 73 3.63 -4.48 11.21
C LEU A 73 4.49 -5.75 11.08
N LYS A 74 4.32 -6.71 11.97
CA LYS A 74 4.94 -8.05 11.88
C LYS A 74 4.57 -8.74 10.57
N THR A 75 3.28 -8.80 10.26
CA THR A 75 2.78 -9.46 9.03
C THR A 75 3.31 -8.75 7.80
N THR A 76 3.34 -7.41 7.78
CA THR A 76 3.97 -6.63 6.72
C THR A 76 5.44 -7.00 6.54
N CYS A 77 6.23 -7.04 7.62
CA CYS A 77 7.64 -7.47 7.56
C CYS A 77 7.81 -8.88 6.99
N ARG A 78 6.93 -9.80 7.38
CA ARG A 78 6.94 -11.17 6.89
C ARG A 78 6.61 -11.24 5.40
N MET A 79 5.64 -10.47 4.93
CA MET A 79 5.24 -10.42 3.52
C MET A 79 6.29 -9.79 2.63
N ILE A 80 6.99 -8.74 3.08
CA ILE A 80 8.07 -8.14 2.29
C ILE A 80 9.32 -9.04 2.26
N GLY A 81 9.46 -10.00 3.19
CA GLY A 81 10.61 -10.90 3.30
C GLY A 81 11.66 -10.48 4.33
N HIS A 82 11.35 -9.52 5.20
CA HIS A 82 12.24 -9.04 6.26
C HIS A 82 12.06 -9.84 7.56
N THR A 83 12.52 -11.10 7.56
CA THR A 83 12.31 -12.06 8.67
C THR A 83 12.83 -11.55 10.02
N GLU A 84 14.02 -10.96 10.08
CA GLU A 84 14.60 -10.48 11.35
C GLU A 84 13.71 -9.43 12.02
N LEU A 85 13.20 -8.46 11.25
CA LEU A 85 12.34 -7.41 11.78
C LEU A 85 10.95 -7.93 12.14
N SER A 86 10.43 -8.89 11.37
CA SER A 86 9.21 -9.63 11.73
C SER A 86 9.36 -10.28 13.11
N ASP A 87 10.50 -10.93 13.40
CA ASP A 87 10.73 -11.58 14.69
C ASP A 87 10.82 -10.56 15.84
N LYS A 88 11.36 -9.35 15.59
CA LYS A 88 11.35 -8.26 16.56
C LYS A 88 9.94 -7.74 16.87
N PHE A 89 9.07 -7.62 15.86
CA PHE A 89 7.67 -7.30 16.12
C PHE A 89 6.91 -8.43 16.81
N LEU A 90 7.27 -9.70 16.55
CA LEU A 90 6.71 -10.83 17.29
C LEU A 90 7.06 -10.76 18.78
N GLU A 91 8.29 -10.40 19.12
CA GLU A 91 8.71 -10.17 20.51
C GLU A 91 7.88 -9.07 21.18
N LEU A 92 7.70 -7.93 20.51
CA LEU A 92 6.84 -6.84 21.01
C LEU A 92 5.38 -7.27 21.16
N GLU A 93 4.86 -8.06 20.21
CA GLU A 93 3.49 -8.58 20.26
C GLU A 93 3.28 -9.47 21.51
N GLN A 94 4.26 -10.31 21.84
CA GLN A 94 4.21 -11.18 23.01
C GLN A 94 4.28 -10.38 24.31
N ILE A 95 5.21 -9.43 24.41
CA ILE A 95 5.34 -8.56 25.59
C ILE A 95 4.06 -7.72 25.79
N GLY A 96 3.46 -7.22 24.71
CA GLY A 96 2.18 -6.51 24.74
C GLY A 96 1.03 -7.38 25.25
N LYS A 97 0.95 -8.65 24.79
CA LYS A 97 -0.04 -9.64 25.27
C LYS A 97 0.13 -9.99 26.75
N GLU A 98 1.36 -9.99 27.24
CA GLU A 98 1.69 -10.21 28.66
C GLU A 98 1.38 -8.99 29.54
N GLY A 99 1.07 -7.82 28.95
CA GLY A 99 0.78 -6.59 29.66
C GLY A 99 2.02 -5.93 30.29
N ALA A 100 3.22 -6.29 29.85
CA ALA A 100 4.48 -5.79 30.40
C ALA A 100 4.85 -4.40 29.83
N LEU A 101 4.07 -3.39 30.20
CA LEU A 101 4.13 -2.01 29.71
C LEU A 101 5.55 -1.40 29.72
N ASP A 102 6.28 -1.55 30.82
CA ASP A 102 7.64 -0.97 30.95
C ASP A 102 8.61 -1.55 29.92
N ARG A 103 8.48 -2.84 29.61
CA ARG A 103 9.30 -3.52 28.60
C ARG A 103 8.92 -3.06 27.19
N VAL A 104 7.62 -2.89 26.92
CA VAL A 104 7.14 -2.36 25.63
C VAL A 104 7.67 -0.95 25.41
N ALA A 105 7.53 -0.07 26.41
CA ALA A 105 7.99 1.32 26.31
C ALA A 105 9.50 1.43 26.08
N THR A 106 10.28 0.46 26.57
CA THR A 106 11.73 0.42 26.39
C THR A 106 12.14 -0.10 25.01
N LEU A 107 11.49 -1.15 24.49
CA LEU A 107 11.91 -1.84 23.27
C LEU A 107 11.23 -1.32 22.00
N ALA A 108 9.97 -0.87 22.09
CA ALA A 108 9.17 -0.50 20.94
C ALA A 108 9.77 0.64 20.09
N PRO A 109 10.32 1.73 20.67
CA PRO A 109 10.86 2.84 19.88
C PRO A 109 11.93 2.39 18.86
N ASP A 110 12.85 1.52 19.28
CA ASP A 110 13.93 1.04 18.42
C ASP A 110 13.42 0.16 17.27
N VAL A 111 12.44 -0.71 17.54
CA VAL A 111 11.87 -1.60 16.51
C VAL A 111 11.02 -0.79 15.51
N ILE A 112 10.24 0.17 15.99
CA ILE A 112 9.44 1.06 15.13
C ILE A 112 10.36 1.94 14.28
N ALA A 113 11.46 2.46 14.84
CA ALA A 113 12.45 3.22 14.08
C ALA A 113 13.11 2.38 12.97
N ARG A 114 13.41 1.10 13.23
CA ARG A 114 13.90 0.17 12.21
C ARG A 114 12.89 -0.04 11.09
N PHE A 115 11.61 -0.20 11.42
CA PHE A 115 10.56 -0.29 10.40
C PHE A 115 10.43 1.01 9.59
N ARG A 116 10.47 2.17 10.25
CA ARG A 116 10.47 3.48 9.58
C ARG A 116 11.66 3.63 8.62
N SER A 117 12.83 3.10 8.99
CA SER A 117 14.03 3.12 8.13
C SER A 117 13.89 2.29 6.84
N LEU A 118 12.95 1.35 6.79
CA LEU A 118 12.67 0.60 5.55
C LEU A 118 12.24 1.53 4.42
N LYS A 119 11.61 2.67 4.72
CA LYS A 119 11.18 3.62 3.68
C LYS A 119 12.34 3.99 2.76
N GLY A 120 13.47 4.42 3.32
CA GLY A 120 14.66 4.77 2.53
C GLY A 120 15.32 3.57 1.85
N MET A 121 15.11 2.34 2.34
CA MET A 121 15.58 1.11 1.69
C MET A 121 14.69 0.69 0.53
N LEU A 122 13.38 0.92 0.64
CA LEU A 122 12.39 0.54 -0.36
C LEU A 122 12.28 1.60 -1.46
N GLU A 123 12.38 2.88 -1.12
CA GLU A 123 12.28 4.04 -2.03
C GLU A 123 13.01 3.81 -3.36
N PRO A 124 14.29 3.38 -3.41
CA PRO A 124 15.01 3.16 -4.66
C PRO A 124 14.43 2.09 -5.60
N TYR A 125 13.65 1.17 -5.06
CA TYR A 125 13.07 0.03 -5.78
C TYR A 125 11.58 0.25 -6.09
N VAL A 126 10.94 1.12 -5.33
CA VAL A 126 9.56 1.55 -5.57
C VAL A 126 9.49 2.92 -6.24
N ILE A 127 10.64 3.50 -6.66
CA ILE A 127 10.67 4.70 -7.49
C ILE A 127 9.72 4.40 -8.63
N ALA A 128 8.59 5.11 -8.60
CA ALA A 128 7.63 5.06 -9.65
C ALA A 128 8.42 5.23 -10.95
N GLU A 129 8.21 4.36 -11.95
CA GLU A 129 8.27 4.90 -13.30
C GLU A 129 7.52 6.24 -13.20
N PRO A 130 8.16 7.38 -13.53
CA PRO A 130 7.51 8.66 -13.39
C PRO A 130 6.16 8.45 -14.03
N GLU A 131 5.08 8.48 -13.22
CA GLU A 131 3.74 8.39 -13.79
C GLU A 131 3.74 9.59 -14.71
N GLU A 132 3.85 9.31 -16.02
CA GLU A 132 3.99 10.33 -17.04
C GLU A 132 2.74 11.15 -16.87
N LYS A 133 2.87 12.28 -16.16
CA LYS A 133 1.68 13.00 -15.80
C LYS A 133 1.09 13.48 -17.10
N VAL A 134 -0.10 12.99 -17.38
CA VAL A 134 -0.72 13.19 -18.68
C VAL A 134 -1.22 14.62 -18.68
N SER A 135 -0.91 15.37 -19.74
CA SER A 135 -1.47 16.71 -19.90
C SER A 135 -2.99 16.64 -19.81
N PHE A 136 -3.59 17.60 -19.10
CA PHE A 136 -5.02 17.63 -18.91
C PHE A 136 -5.80 17.58 -20.23
N SER A 137 -6.78 16.69 -20.30
CA SER A 137 -7.76 16.65 -21.39
C SER A 137 -9.15 16.46 -20.80
N GLY A 138 -10.00 17.49 -20.94
CA GLY A 138 -11.37 17.43 -20.44
C GLY A 138 -12.17 16.26 -21.01
N GLU A 139 -11.99 15.94 -22.29
CA GLU A 139 -12.66 14.80 -22.94
C GLU A 139 -12.23 13.45 -22.34
N ALA A 140 -10.93 13.27 -22.10
CA ALA A 140 -10.41 12.03 -21.56
C ALA A 140 -10.77 11.85 -20.07
N VAL A 141 -10.73 12.95 -19.31
CA VAL A 141 -11.17 12.98 -17.91
C VAL A 141 -12.67 12.71 -17.82
N ALA A 142 -13.49 13.33 -18.66
CA ALA A 142 -14.94 13.10 -18.72
C ALA A 142 -15.28 11.64 -19.02
N ALA A 143 -14.53 11.00 -19.94
CA ALA A 143 -14.68 9.58 -20.24
C ALA A 143 -14.34 8.70 -19.02
N LEU A 144 -13.29 9.03 -18.27
CA LEU A 144 -12.92 8.32 -17.05
C LEU A 144 -13.95 8.51 -15.92
N LEU A 145 -14.51 9.71 -15.74
CA LEU A 145 -15.58 9.95 -14.78
C LEU A 145 -16.84 9.15 -15.12
N THR A 146 -17.20 9.09 -16.41
CA THR A 146 -18.31 8.27 -16.89
C THR A 146 -18.06 6.78 -16.65
N GLU A 147 -16.82 6.31 -16.83
CA GLU A 147 -16.43 4.93 -16.53
C GLU A 147 -16.50 4.63 -15.03
N ILE A 148 -16.11 5.58 -14.17
CA ILE A 148 -16.22 5.43 -12.70
C ILE A 148 -17.68 5.36 -12.28
N GLU A 149 -18.54 6.23 -12.81
CA GLU A 149 -19.99 6.18 -12.57
C GLU A 149 -20.59 4.82 -12.98
N ALA A 150 -20.28 4.34 -14.19
CA ALA A 150 -20.80 3.07 -14.69
C ALA A 150 -20.26 1.87 -13.88
N SER A 151 -18.96 1.83 -13.59
CA SER A 151 -18.34 0.72 -12.86
C SER A 151 -18.79 0.64 -11.40
N THR A 152 -19.00 1.77 -10.74
CA THR A 152 -19.56 1.81 -9.37
C THR A 152 -21.02 1.37 -9.34
N ALA A 153 -21.83 1.77 -10.32
CA ALA A 153 -23.22 1.30 -10.46
C ALA A 153 -23.30 -0.22 -10.73
N ASP A 154 -22.34 -0.77 -11.46
CA ASP A 154 -22.23 -2.21 -11.74
C ASP A 154 -21.51 -3.00 -10.62
N PHE A 155 -21.07 -2.32 -9.55
CA PHE A 155 -20.25 -2.90 -8.46
C PHE A 155 -18.95 -3.58 -8.94
N ASP A 156 -18.38 -3.13 -10.07
CA ASP A 156 -17.13 -3.65 -10.63
C ASP A 156 -15.92 -2.90 -10.05
N ILE A 157 -15.41 -3.44 -8.94
CA ILE A 157 -14.28 -2.86 -8.18
C ILE A 157 -13.04 -2.69 -9.06
N ASN A 158 -12.72 -3.70 -9.87
CA ASN A 158 -11.50 -3.68 -10.68
C ASN A 158 -11.55 -2.59 -11.75
N ARG A 159 -12.73 -2.39 -12.38
CA ARG A 159 -12.92 -1.31 -13.36
C ARG A 159 -12.87 0.06 -12.69
N ALA A 160 -13.52 0.21 -11.53
CA ALA A 160 -13.52 1.47 -10.79
C ALA A 160 -12.09 1.87 -10.36
N GLU A 161 -11.34 0.97 -9.75
CA GLU A 161 -9.96 1.20 -9.33
C GLU A 161 -9.05 1.52 -10.53
N ALA A 162 -9.20 0.81 -11.65
CA ALA A 162 -8.41 1.08 -12.85
C ALA A 162 -8.69 2.47 -13.45
N ALA A 163 -9.96 2.90 -13.43
CA ALA A 163 -10.34 4.22 -13.93
C ALA A 163 -9.84 5.34 -13.00
N ILE A 164 -9.94 5.16 -11.68
CA ILE A 164 -9.38 6.08 -10.67
C ILE A 164 -7.86 6.21 -10.82
N LYS A 165 -7.15 5.10 -10.96
CA LYS A 165 -5.69 5.11 -11.13
C LYS A 165 -5.28 5.94 -12.34
N LYS A 166 -6.00 5.81 -13.47
CA LYS A 166 -5.78 6.65 -14.67
C LYS A 166 -6.17 8.10 -14.46
N LEU A 167 -7.24 8.37 -13.71
CA LEU A 167 -7.70 9.73 -13.42
C LEU A 167 -6.65 10.52 -12.63
N LEU A 168 -5.99 9.86 -11.67
CA LEU A 168 -4.97 10.45 -10.80
C LEU A 168 -3.65 10.79 -11.53
N THR A 169 -3.42 10.27 -12.75
CA THR A 169 -2.21 10.61 -13.52
C THR A 169 -2.29 11.95 -14.24
N TYR A 170 -3.45 12.58 -14.34
CA TYR A 170 -3.60 13.84 -15.08
C TYR A 170 -3.07 15.06 -14.30
N GLU A 171 -2.32 15.93 -14.98
CA GLU A 171 -1.92 17.23 -14.44
C GLU A 171 -3.12 18.17 -14.39
N CYS A 172 -3.62 18.48 -13.20
CA CYS A 172 -4.72 19.42 -13.02
C CYS A 172 -4.43 20.42 -11.89
N GLY A 173 -5.29 21.45 -11.79
CA GLY A 173 -5.24 22.41 -10.70
C GLY A 173 -5.46 21.74 -9.34
N LYS A 174 -4.99 22.38 -8.26
CA LYS A 174 -5.05 21.86 -6.89
C LYS A 174 -6.46 21.40 -6.49
N GLU A 175 -7.47 22.19 -6.82
CA GLU A 175 -8.87 21.91 -6.49
C GLU A 175 -9.38 20.63 -7.17
N LEU A 176 -9.12 20.47 -8.47
CA LEU A 176 -9.54 19.29 -9.22
C LEU A 176 -8.78 18.03 -8.76
N SER A 177 -7.49 18.18 -8.40
CA SER A 177 -6.71 17.10 -7.83
C SER A 177 -7.25 16.65 -6.46
N GLU A 178 -7.66 17.57 -5.59
CA GLU A 178 -8.33 17.24 -4.32
C GLU A 178 -9.65 16.50 -4.55
N GLN A 179 -10.42 16.88 -5.56
CA GLN A 179 -11.65 16.18 -5.94
C GLN A 179 -11.37 14.77 -6.47
N PHE A 180 -10.35 14.56 -7.29
CA PHE A 180 -9.97 13.21 -7.75
C PHE A 180 -9.54 12.32 -6.60
N ASN A 181 -8.79 12.85 -5.62
CA ASN A 181 -8.43 12.11 -4.41
C ASN A 181 -9.65 11.74 -3.57
N LYS A 182 -10.61 12.66 -3.41
CA LYS A 182 -11.87 12.36 -2.72
C LYS A 182 -12.64 11.23 -3.44
N LEU A 183 -12.68 11.25 -4.76
CA LEU A 183 -13.34 10.20 -5.54
C LEU A 183 -12.64 8.85 -5.35
N ALA A 184 -11.31 8.84 -5.30
CA ALA A 184 -10.53 7.64 -4.98
C ALA A 184 -10.84 7.08 -3.57
N GLU A 185 -10.97 7.96 -2.58
CA GLU A 185 -11.36 7.56 -1.21
C GLU A 185 -12.74 6.91 -1.16
N LEU A 186 -13.74 7.47 -1.85
CA LEU A 186 -15.09 6.90 -1.91
C LEU A 186 -15.10 5.51 -2.55
N VAL A 187 -14.40 5.32 -3.66
CA VAL A 187 -14.27 4.00 -4.31
C VAL A 187 -13.59 3.00 -3.38
N ASN A 188 -12.50 3.38 -2.72
CA ASN A 188 -11.78 2.51 -1.78
C ASN A 188 -12.63 2.13 -0.55
N ASN A 189 -13.52 3.02 -0.11
CA ASN A 189 -14.44 2.75 1.00
C ASN A 189 -15.71 2.01 0.58
N LEU A 190 -15.86 1.67 -0.70
CA LEU A 190 -17.05 1.05 -1.29
C LEU A 190 -18.31 1.93 -1.21
N ASP A 191 -18.14 3.25 -1.08
CA ASP A 191 -19.22 4.24 -1.04
C ASP A 191 -19.72 4.56 -2.46
N TYR A 192 -20.15 3.54 -3.20
CA TYR A 192 -20.40 3.60 -4.64
C TYR A 192 -21.52 4.54 -5.06
N ASP A 193 -22.60 4.63 -4.29
CA ASP A 193 -23.69 5.56 -4.57
C ASP A 193 -23.20 7.02 -4.51
N GLU A 194 -22.34 7.34 -3.52
CA GLU A 194 -21.76 8.68 -3.39
C GLU A 194 -20.68 8.90 -4.45
N ALA A 195 -19.85 7.90 -4.74
CA ALA A 195 -18.84 7.96 -5.79
C ALA A 195 -19.46 8.25 -7.17
N ALA A 196 -20.54 7.55 -7.53
CA ALA A 196 -21.24 7.75 -8.81
C ALA A 196 -21.82 9.16 -8.92
N GLN A 197 -22.52 9.64 -7.88
CA GLN A 197 -23.09 10.98 -7.85
C GLN A 197 -21.99 12.06 -7.91
N PHE A 198 -20.90 11.85 -7.19
CA PHE A 198 -19.79 12.79 -7.17
C PHE A 198 -19.08 12.83 -8.53
N ALA A 199 -18.83 11.68 -9.16
CA ALA A 199 -18.26 11.59 -10.50
C ALA A 199 -19.13 12.31 -11.54
N ALA A 200 -20.45 12.10 -11.52
CA ALA A 200 -21.39 12.78 -12.42
C ALA A 200 -21.37 14.31 -12.23
N SER A 201 -21.41 14.79 -10.98
CA SER A 201 -21.36 16.22 -10.68
C SER A 201 -20.04 16.87 -11.10
N LEU A 202 -18.92 16.17 -10.95
CA LEU A 202 -17.63 16.62 -11.46
C LEU A 202 -17.63 16.73 -12.98
N ASN A 203 -18.22 15.75 -13.66
CA ASN A 203 -18.28 15.70 -15.11
C ASN A 203 -19.09 16.85 -15.71
N GLU A 204 -20.17 17.26 -15.04
CA GLU A 204 -20.96 18.45 -15.42
C GLU A 204 -20.23 19.78 -15.20
N SER A 205 -19.21 19.79 -14.33
CA SER A 205 -18.47 21.00 -13.94
C SER A 205 -17.15 21.20 -14.70
N LEU A 206 -16.76 20.24 -15.53
CA LEU A 206 -15.57 20.25 -16.38
C LEU A 206 -15.76 21.09 -17.66
#